data_AF-S3X7H7-F1
#
_entry.id   AF-S3X7H7-F1
#
_cell.length_a   1.000
_cell.length_b   1.000
_cell.length_c   1.000
_cell.angle_alpha   90.00
_cell.angle_beta   90.00
_cell.angle_gamma   90.00
#
_symmetry.space_group_name_H-M   'P 1'
#
loop_
_entity.id
_entity.type
_entity.pdbx_description
1 polymer ?
#
loop_
_entity_poly.entity_id
_entity_poly.type
_entity_poly.pdbx_seq_one_letter_code
_entity_poly.pdbx_strand_id
1 'polypeptide(L)'
;MSTVVATGLANPSQPWDMEIIRNSVAACDLDGGLCGRLVGYWIGESDQGIVGTAWMCNMADAERFDVAFPLMLSMRWDEAGVVKSFDIDESFQGSQGITCSRSFIERRTRAHVVGVPLRTREPALVEPTNYGCRHVFELVYGLAGFKAFLQERQEKTGLFQESTISHRTDTGLELFDVIECMDRCTEVTVNAELDPGSIAFDRNGVLQGIGTVRVSAPSFVENGVTTAHPVPVGSFSGTTNSQVTAMAVRAFTPIWRWVSGHHGQARGLLCSTLWPPSMYSVLVQGLAQILFHNNFTYFQHCVAGLQRTTGKAKCIGCVRSFDEAASIFPEVRRDDFI
;
A
#
# COMPACT_ATOMS: atom_id res chain seq x y z
N MET A 1 24.79 2.14 -4.70
CA MET A 1 25.21 1.18 -3.65
C MET A 1 23.94 0.59 -3.11
N SER A 2 23.89 -0.75 -3.01
CA SER A 2 22.77 -1.64 -2.59
C SER A 2 21.41 -1.30 -3.21
N THR A 3 21.00 -1.96 -4.30
CA THR A 3 20.24 -3.22 -4.28
C THR A 3 19.16 -3.24 -3.20
N VAL A 4 18.16 -2.35 -3.33
CA VAL A 4 16.79 -2.73 -2.97
C VAL A 4 16.56 -4.11 -3.56
N VAL A 5 16.10 -5.04 -2.74
CA VAL A 5 15.80 -6.41 -3.13
C VAL A 5 14.67 -6.38 -4.16
N ALA A 6 15.01 -6.11 -5.42
CA ALA A 6 14.43 -6.80 -6.54
C ALA A 6 14.87 -8.25 -6.36
N THR A 7 13.98 -9.06 -5.80
CA THR A 7 14.04 -10.50 -5.98
C THR A 7 14.08 -10.73 -7.48
N GLY A 8 15.26 -10.91 -8.08
CA GLY A 8 15.41 -10.98 -9.53
C GLY A 8 14.29 -11.82 -10.13
N LEU A 9 13.46 -11.20 -10.98
CA LEU A 9 12.16 -11.70 -11.49
C LEU A 9 11.74 -13.01 -10.84
N ALA A 10 11.16 -12.91 -9.65
CA ALA A 10 10.65 -14.05 -8.93
C ALA A 10 9.80 -14.93 -9.86
N ASN A 11 10.07 -16.24 -9.88
CA ASN A 11 9.42 -17.14 -10.82
C ASN A 11 7.89 -17.12 -10.61
N PRO A 12 7.09 -16.59 -11.55
CA PRO A 12 5.65 -16.47 -11.37
C PRO A 12 4.96 -17.84 -11.33
N SER A 13 5.62 -18.90 -11.83
CA SER A 13 5.10 -20.27 -11.82
C SER A 13 5.30 -21.01 -10.49
N GLN A 14 6.14 -20.49 -9.59
CA GLN A 14 6.29 -21.05 -8.25
C GLN A 14 5.12 -20.57 -7.36
N PRO A 15 4.51 -21.44 -6.54
CA PRO A 15 3.55 -21.00 -5.54
C PRO A 15 4.17 -20.02 -4.55
N TRP A 16 3.56 -18.83 -4.42
CA TRP A 16 3.88 -17.90 -3.34
C TRP A 16 2.93 -18.15 -2.17
N ASP A 17 3.21 -19.23 -1.45
CA ASP A 17 2.50 -19.54 -0.22
C ASP A 17 2.89 -18.59 0.93
N MET A 18 2.17 -18.71 2.05
CA MET A 18 2.38 -17.84 3.21
C MET A 18 3.80 -17.94 3.79
N GLU A 19 4.46 -19.09 3.72
CA GLU A 19 5.79 -19.26 4.28
C GLU A 19 6.84 -18.52 3.45
N ILE A 20 6.78 -18.66 2.12
CA ILE A 20 7.64 -17.92 1.20
C ILE A 20 7.44 -16.41 1.36
N ILE A 21 6.18 -15.95 1.47
CA ILE A 21 5.88 -14.54 1.67
C ILE A 21 6.42 -14.05 3.01
N ARG A 22 6.22 -14.79 4.11
CA ARG A 22 6.78 -14.45 5.43
C ARG A 22 8.29 -14.27 5.37
N ASN A 23 8.99 -15.21 4.73
CA ASN A 23 10.44 -15.14 4.59
C ASN A 23 10.88 -13.94 3.74
N SER A 24 10.16 -13.65 2.66
CA SER A 24 10.41 -12.48 1.81
C SER A 24 10.21 -11.17 2.56
N VAL A 25 9.11 -11.04 3.32
CA VAL A 25 8.78 -9.85 4.11
C VAL A 25 9.75 -9.67 5.28
N ALA A 26 10.17 -10.74 5.94
CA ALA A 26 11.14 -10.70 7.03
C ALA A 26 12.55 -10.31 6.58
N ALA A 27 12.86 -10.50 5.29
CA ALA A 27 14.13 -10.11 4.69
C ALA A 27 14.13 -8.68 4.13
N CYS A 28 13.00 -7.97 4.17
CA CYS A 28 12.94 -6.58 3.76
C CYS A 28 13.63 -5.67 4.79
N ASP A 29 14.37 -4.68 4.28
CA ASP A 29 14.91 -3.58 5.05
C ASP A 29 14.65 -2.25 4.31
N LEU A 30 14.88 -1.13 4.99
CA LEU A 30 14.73 0.20 4.40
C LEU A 30 15.96 0.67 3.62
N ASP A 31 17.08 -0.05 3.66
CA ASP A 31 18.39 0.35 3.11
C ASP A 31 18.78 1.81 3.38
N GLY A 32 18.56 2.27 4.62
CA GLY A 32 18.83 3.66 5.02
C GLY A 32 17.74 4.66 4.60
N GLY A 33 16.62 4.18 4.05
CA GLY A 33 15.38 4.93 3.86
C GLY A 33 14.66 5.27 5.16
N LEU A 34 13.72 6.23 5.08
CA LEU A 34 12.96 6.74 6.22
C LEU A 34 11.71 5.90 6.53
N CYS A 35 11.05 5.47 5.46
CA CYS A 35 9.86 4.64 5.51
C CYS A 35 9.61 4.03 4.13
N GLY A 36 8.89 2.92 4.11
CA GLY A 36 8.60 2.20 2.89
C GLY A 36 7.31 1.40 2.96
N ARG A 37 6.86 0.96 1.80
CA ARG A 37 5.70 0.09 1.65
C ARG A 37 6.01 -0.93 0.58
N LEU A 38 5.91 -2.20 0.95
CA LEU A 38 5.86 -3.31 0.02
C LEU A 38 4.42 -3.79 -0.12
N VAL A 39 4.03 -4.16 -1.32
CA VAL A 39 2.77 -4.82 -1.61
C VAL A 39 2.98 -5.89 -2.66
N GLY A 40 2.25 -6.99 -2.59
CA GLY A 40 2.29 -8.01 -3.62
C GLY A 40 1.05 -8.87 -3.68
N TYR A 41 0.88 -9.50 -4.84
CA TYR A 41 -0.22 -10.39 -5.17
C TYR A 41 0.33 -11.57 -5.95
N TRP A 42 -0.11 -12.77 -5.59
CA TRP A 42 0.10 -13.95 -6.40
C TRP A 42 -1.23 -14.67 -6.60
N ILE A 43 -1.42 -15.22 -7.79
CA ILE A 43 -2.59 -16.02 -8.16
C ILE A 43 -2.09 -17.29 -8.84
N GLY A 44 -2.67 -18.43 -8.49
CA GLY A 44 -2.41 -19.72 -9.14
C GLY A 44 -3.51 -20.75 -8.88
N GLU A 45 -3.31 -21.97 -9.36
CA GLU A 45 -4.27 -23.08 -9.22
C GLU A 45 -3.91 -24.00 -8.04
N SER A 46 -4.93 -24.61 -7.44
CA SER A 46 -4.82 -25.69 -6.45
C SER A 46 -5.90 -26.74 -6.67
N ASP A 47 -5.77 -27.89 -6.02
CA ASP A 47 -6.76 -28.98 -6.07
C ASP A 47 -8.18 -28.57 -5.63
N GLN A 48 -8.33 -27.45 -4.91
CA GLN A 48 -9.59 -26.94 -4.38
C GLN A 48 -10.11 -25.67 -5.10
N GLY A 49 -9.55 -25.36 -6.26
CA GLY A 49 -9.87 -24.17 -7.05
C GLY A 49 -8.70 -23.18 -7.11
N ILE A 50 -9.01 -21.93 -7.39
CA ILE A 50 -8.00 -20.89 -7.61
C ILE A 50 -7.61 -20.29 -6.26
N VAL A 51 -6.31 -20.14 -6.04
CA VAL A 51 -5.74 -19.55 -4.82
C VAL A 51 -5.16 -18.18 -5.18
N GLY A 52 -5.41 -17.20 -4.32
CA GLY A 52 -4.71 -15.93 -4.34
C GLY A 52 -4.10 -15.64 -2.98
N THR A 53 -2.84 -15.21 -2.99
CA THR A 53 -2.18 -14.65 -1.81
C THR A 53 -1.91 -13.17 -2.06
N ALA A 54 -2.05 -12.36 -1.01
CA ALA A 54 -1.79 -10.94 -1.08
C ALA A 54 -1.09 -10.50 0.20
N TRP A 55 -0.13 -9.60 0.08
CA TRP A 55 0.66 -9.14 1.22
C TRP A 55 1.00 -7.67 1.11
N MET A 56 1.19 -7.06 2.29
CA MET A 56 1.69 -5.72 2.46
C MET A 56 2.66 -5.71 3.64
N CYS A 57 3.75 -4.96 3.52
CA CYS A 57 4.59 -4.62 4.66
C CYS A 57 4.82 -3.12 4.65
N ASN A 58 4.33 -2.43 5.68
CA ASN A 58 4.72 -1.04 5.90
C ASN A 58 5.93 -1.03 6.82
N MET A 59 6.92 -0.21 6.49
CA MET A 59 8.17 -0.10 7.23
C MET A 59 8.45 1.35 7.58
N ALA A 60 9.05 1.58 8.75
CA ALA A 60 9.45 2.91 9.19
C ALA A 60 10.74 2.83 10.02
N ASP A 61 11.61 3.81 9.85
CA ASP A 61 12.77 4.00 10.73
C ASP A 61 12.29 4.50 12.11
N ALA A 62 12.52 3.71 13.14
CA ALA A 62 12.27 4.07 14.52
C ALA A 62 13.60 4.22 15.26
N GLU A 63 14.13 5.44 15.29
CA GLU A 63 15.36 5.77 16.01
C GLU A 63 16.57 4.90 15.58
N ARG A 64 16.74 4.68 14.26
CA ARG A 64 17.77 3.84 13.62
C ARG A 64 17.53 2.33 13.69
N PHE A 65 16.28 1.94 13.89
CA PHE A 65 15.84 0.55 13.78
C PHE A 65 14.64 0.45 12.86
N ASP A 66 14.72 -0.43 11.87
CA ASP A 66 13.60 -0.68 10.96
C ASP A 66 12.49 -1.42 11.70
N VAL A 67 11.29 -0.83 11.73
CA VAL A 67 10.09 -1.48 12.24
C VAL A 67 9.21 -1.87 11.07
N ALA A 68 8.88 -3.16 10.99
CA ALA A 68 8.04 -3.73 9.94
C ALA A 68 6.65 -4.09 10.48
N PHE A 69 5.62 -3.81 9.70
CA PHE A 69 4.23 -4.13 10.01
C PHE A 69 3.63 -5.02 8.92
N PRO A 70 3.88 -6.34 8.98
CA PRO A 70 3.40 -7.29 8.00
C PRO A 70 1.87 -7.50 8.08
N LEU A 71 1.26 -7.62 6.90
CA LEU A 71 -0.10 -8.09 6.70
C LEU A 71 -0.10 -9.03 5.50
N MET A 72 -0.49 -10.28 5.72
CA MET A 72 -0.62 -11.29 4.67
C MET A 72 -2.00 -11.92 4.74
N LEU A 73 -2.59 -12.19 3.57
CA LEU A 73 -3.88 -12.86 3.46
C LEU A 73 -3.89 -13.87 2.32
N SER A 74 -4.69 -14.92 2.49
CA SER A 74 -4.97 -15.92 1.45
C SER A 74 -6.45 -15.99 1.19
N MET A 75 -6.80 -16.18 -0.07
CA MET A 75 -8.16 -16.33 -0.55
C MET A 75 -8.26 -17.51 -1.49
N ARG A 76 -9.40 -18.19 -1.47
CA ARG A 76 -9.75 -19.21 -2.47
C ARG A 76 -11.06 -18.86 -3.13
N TRP A 77 -11.18 -19.10 -4.43
CA TRP A 77 -12.43 -18.94 -5.16
C TRP A 77 -12.66 -20.08 -6.14
N ASP A 78 -13.94 -20.32 -6.45
CA ASP A 78 -14.35 -21.31 -7.44
C ASP A 78 -14.16 -20.80 -8.88
N GLU A 79 -14.45 -21.66 -9.85
CA GLU A 79 -14.38 -21.33 -11.28
C GLU A 79 -15.29 -20.15 -11.69
N ALA A 80 -16.39 -19.92 -10.96
CA ALA A 80 -17.26 -18.75 -11.19
C ALA A 80 -16.66 -17.44 -10.64
N GLY A 81 -15.54 -17.54 -9.90
CA GLY A 81 -14.86 -16.43 -9.25
C GLY A 81 -15.49 -16.05 -7.90
N VAL A 82 -16.30 -16.93 -7.31
CA VAL A 82 -16.94 -16.70 -6.00
C VAL A 82 -16.01 -17.15 -4.89
N VAL A 83 -15.72 -16.24 -3.96
CA VAL A 83 -14.81 -16.50 -2.83
C VAL A 83 -15.40 -17.57 -1.91
N LYS A 84 -14.59 -18.56 -1.56
CA LYS A 84 -14.93 -19.69 -0.66
C LYS A 84 -14.23 -19.60 0.69
N SER A 85 -13.02 -19.04 0.73
CA SER A 85 -12.28 -18.84 1.97
C SER A 85 -11.46 -17.55 1.94
N PHE A 86 -11.20 -17.04 3.14
CA PHE A 86 -10.38 -15.87 3.40
C PHE A 86 -9.71 -16.09 4.75
N ASP A 87 -8.39 -15.92 4.83
CA ASP A 87 -7.61 -16.11 6.05
C ASP A 87 -6.54 -15.01 6.13
N ILE A 88 -6.33 -14.46 7.34
CA ILE A 88 -5.22 -13.52 7.61
C ILE A 88 -4.13 -14.29 8.34
N ASP A 89 -2.89 -14.12 7.91
CA ASP A 89 -1.76 -14.80 8.52
C ASP A 89 -1.57 -14.45 10.00
N GLU A 90 -1.10 -15.42 10.78
CA GLU A 90 -0.91 -15.30 12.22
C GLU A 90 0.18 -14.28 12.59
N SER A 91 1.11 -14.00 11.68
CA SER A 91 2.17 -13.00 11.86
C SER A 91 1.68 -11.56 11.77
N PHE A 92 0.39 -11.31 11.57
CA PHE A 92 -0.17 -9.96 11.54
C PHE A 92 0.11 -9.20 12.85
N GLN A 93 0.85 -8.09 12.76
CA GLN A 93 1.27 -7.30 13.92
C GLN A 93 0.55 -5.96 14.06
N GLY A 94 -0.30 -5.56 13.10
CA GLY A 94 -1.12 -4.35 13.18
C GLY A 94 -0.32 -3.04 13.32
N SER A 95 -0.32 -2.18 12.30
CA SER A 95 0.52 -0.97 12.29
C SER A 95 0.14 0.15 13.27
N GLN A 96 -0.90 -0.02 14.08
CA GLN A 96 -1.43 0.98 15.02
C GLN A 96 -1.69 0.41 16.43
N GLY A 97 -1.11 -0.75 16.77
CA GLY A 97 -1.21 -1.36 18.10
C GLY A 97 -2.46 -2.23 18.33
N ILE A 98 -2.83 -2.41 19.61
CA ILE A 98 -3.81 -3.41 20.11
C ILE A 98 -5.21 -3.32 19.46
N THR A 99 -5.57 -2.15 18.92
CA THR A 99 -6.84 -1.92 18.21
C THR A 99 -6.90 -2.61 16.85
N CYS A 100 -5.76 -2.93 16.24
CA CYS A 100 -5.68 -3.76 15.03
C CYS A 100 -5.79 -5.25 15.41
N SER A 101 -6.98 -5.70 15.79
CA SER A 101 -7.20 -7.11 16.13
C SER A 101 -7.39 -7.98 14.89
N ARG A 102 -6.51 -8.98 14.72
CA ARG A 102 -6.57 -9.96 13.63
C ARG A 102 -7.93 -10.66 13.60
N SER A 103 -8.40 -11.13 14.75
CA SER A 103 -9.62 -11.92 14.87
C SER A 103 -10.87 -11.12 14.49
N PHE A 104 -10.92 -9.83 14.87
CA PHE A 104 -11.99 -8.93 14.47
C PHE A 104 -11.96 -8.67 12.96
N ILE A 105 -10.81 -8.25 12.43
CA ILE A 105 -10.64 -7.90 11.01
C ILE A 105 -10.98 -9.11 10.13
N GLU A 106 -10.49 -10.30 10.49
CA GLU A 106 -10.75 -11.52 9.74
C GLU A 106 -12.23 -11.91 9.79
N ARG A 107 -12.85 -11.91 10.99
CA ARG A 107 -14.27 -12.24 11.17
C ARG A 107 -15.17 -11.32 10.34
N ARG A 108 -14.91 -10.01 10.39
CA ARG A 108 -15.66 -9.00 9.62
C ARG A 108 -15.44 -9.19 8.12
N THR A 109 -14.19 -9.32 7.69
CA THR A 109 -13.86 -9.49 6.26
C THR A 109 -14.51 -10.76 5.69
N ARG A 110 -14.45 -11.89 6.39
CA ARG A 110 -15.10 -13.14 5.97
C ARG A 110 -16.60 -12.94 5.75
N ALA A 111 -17.28 -12.23 6.65
CA ALA A 111 -18.73 -11.99 6.57
C ALA A 111 -19.15 -11.18 5.33
N HIS A 112 -18.26 -10.34 4.79
CA HIS A 112 -18.54 -9.50 3.62
C HIS A 112 -17.97 -10.03 2.31
N VAL A 113 -16.92 -10.85 2.35
CA VAL A 113 -16.17 -11.28 1.16
C VAL A 113 -16.48 -12.73 0.77
N VAL A 114 -16.74 -13.63 1.73
CA VAL A 114 -17.06 -15.03 1.40
C VAL A 114 -18.45 -15.13 0.78
N GLY A 115 -18.57 -15.88 -0.32
CA GLY A 115 -19.80 -15.99 -1.10
C GLY A 115 -19.99 -14.87 -2.13
N VAL A 116 -19.04 -13.93 -2.21
CA VAL A 116 -19.09 -12.79 -3.14
C VAL A 116 -18.13 -13.00 -4.32
N PRO A 117 -18.45 -12.54 -5.55
CA PRO A 117 -17.52 -12.57 -6.68
C PRO A 117 -16.30 -11.66 -6.48
N LEU A 118 -15.09 -12.19 -6.69
CA LEU A 118 -13.85 -11.40 -6.60
C LEU A 118 -13.64 -10.52 -7.86
N ARG A 119 -14.17 -9.27 -7.82
CA ARG A 119 -14.16 -8.30 -8.94
C ARG A 119 -14.07 -6.84 -8.47
N THR A 120 -13.36 -5.97 -9.19
CA THR A 120 -13.09 -4.55 -8.85
C THR A 120 -14.30 -3.60 -8.86
N ARG A 121 -15.49 -4.08 -9.20
CA ARG A 121 -16.75 -3.30 -9.21
C ARG A 121 -17.84 -3.92 -8.36
N GLU A 122 -17.52 -4.98 -7.63
CA GLU A 122 -18.47 -5.65 -6.77
C GLU A 122 -18.82 -4.74 -5.58
N PRO A 123 -20.09 -4.34 -5.38
CA PRO A 123 -20.48 -3.41 -4.32
C PRO A 123 -19.99 -3.82 -2.92
N ALA A 124 -20.02 -5.12 -2.61
CA ALA A 124 -19.53 -5.63 -1.34
C ALA A 124 -18.02 -5.45 -1.15
N LEU A 125 -17.25 -5.44 -2.24
CA LEU A 125 -15.79 -5.32 -2.20
C LEU A 125 -15.27 -3.88 -2.24
N VAL A 126 -16.03 -2.94 -2.82
CA VAL A 126 -15.61 -1.54 -2.98
C VAL A 126 -15.79 -0.67 -1.74
N GLU A 127 -16.55 -1.13 -0.73
CA GLU A 127 -16.82 -0.39 0.50
C GLU A 127 -15.72 -0.66 1.55
N PRO A 128 -14.78 0.28 1.81
CA PRO A 128 -13.63 0.02 2.69
C PRO A 128 -14.02 -0.29 4.13
N THR A 129 -15.17 0.21 4.61
CA THR A 129 -15.62 -0.04 5.97
C THR A 129 -16.04 -1.49 6.21
N ASN A 130 -16.33 -2.27 5.16
CA ASN A 130 -16.66 -3.70 5.27
C ASN A 130 -15.51 -4.57 5.80
N TYR A 131 -14.27 -4.06 5.77
CA TYR A 131 -13.09 -4.84 6.12
C TYR A 131 -12.61 -4.58 7.55
N GLY A 132 -13.04 -3.47 8.18
CA GLY A 132 -12.51 -3.01 9.47
C GLY A 132 -11.05 -2.51 9.40
N CYS A 133 -10.31 -2.87 8.35
CA CYS A 133 -8.95 -2.44 8.09
C CYS A 133 -8.80 -1.96 6.64
N ARG A 134 -8.30 -0.74 6.47
CA ARG A 134 -8.03 -0.18 5.14
C ARG A 134 -7.00 -1.01 4.37
N HIS A 135 -5.95 -1.51 5.03
CA HIS A 135 -4.93 -2.32 4.35
C HIS A 135 -5.49 -3.66 3.84
N VAL A 136 -6.42 -4.29 4.57
CA VAL A 136 -7.10 -5.50 4.08
C VAL A 136 -7.99 -5.19 2.88
N PHE A 137 -8.73 -4.07 2.92
CA PHE A 137 -9.45 -3.59 1.74
C PHE A 137 -8.51 -3.42 0.54
N GLU A 138 -7.38 -2.75 0.74
CA GLU A 138 -6.39 -2.50 -0.32
C GLU A 138 -5.86 -3.81 -0.92
N LEU A 139 -5.57 -4.82 -0.10
CA LEU A 139 -5.10 -6.12 -0.56
C LEU A 139 -6.18 -6.93 -1.30
N VAL A 140 -7.40 -6.99 -0.77
CA VAL A 140 -8.51 -7.72 -1.43
C VAL A 140 -8.88 -7.05 -2.75
N TYR A 141 -8.97 -5.72 -2.75
CA TYR A 141 -9.30 -4.95 -3.95
C TYR A 141 -8.19 -5.05 -5.00
N GLY A 142 -6.92 -4.97 -4.57
CA GLY A 142 -5.76 -5.15 -5.45
C GLY A 142 -5.67 -6.54 -6.05
N LEU A 143 -5.94 -7.59 -5.25
CA LEU A 143 -6.01 -8.98 -5.73
C LEU A 143 -7.12 -9.16 -6.78
N ALA A 144 -8.28 -8.54 -6.59
CA ALA A 144 -9.36 -8.54 -7.58
C ALA A 144 -8.95 -7.81 -8.88
N GLY A 145 -8.17 -6.73 -8.77
CA GLY A 145 -7.57 -6.02 -9.90
C GLY A 145 -6.56 -6.88 -10.65
N PHE A 146 -5.67 -7.54 -9.92
CA PHE A 146 -4.67 -8.43 -10.51
C PHE A 146 -5.29 -9.64 -11.20
N LYS A 147 -6.32 -10.23 -10.58
CA LYS A 147 -7.12 -11.28 -11.22
C LYS A 147 -7.70 -10.81 -12.56
N ALA A 148 -8.28 -9.61 -12.62
CA ALA A 148 -8.81 -9.06 -13.86
C ALA A 148 -7.70 -8.85 -14.92
N PHE A 149 -6.53 -8.38 -14.50
CA PHE A 149 -5.37 -8.23 -15.37
C PHE A 149 -4.89 -9.56 -15.97
N LEU A 150 -4.76 -10.62 -15.16
CA LEU A 150 -4.39 -11.95 -15.66
C LEU A 150 -5.45 -12.49 -16.63
N GLN A 151 -6.73 -12.26 -16.35
CA GLN A 151 -7.83 -12.63 -17.27
C GLN A 151 -7.74 -11.89 -18.61
N GLU A 152 -7.42 -10.60 -18.62
CA GLU A 152 -7.21 -9.82 -19.85
C GLU A 152 -6.01 -10.34 -20.67
N ARG A 153 -4.96 -10.82 -19.99
CA ARG A 153 -3.76 -11.41 -20.61
C ARG A 153 -3.88 -12.90 -20.91
N GLN A 154 -5.00 -13.53 -20.57
CA GLN A 154 -5.21 -14.99 -20.69
C GLN A 154 -4.19 -15.83 -19.90
N GLU A 155 -3.69 -15.27 -18.81
CA GLU A 155 -2.76 -15.93 -17.89
C GLU A 155 -3.54 -16.57 -16.73
N LYS A 156 -3.14 -17.78 -16.34
CA LYS A 156 -3.75 -18.50 -15.21
C LYS A 156 -3.06 -18.24 -13.88
N THR A 157 -1.76 -18.00 -13.95
CA THR A 157 -0.89 -17.81 -12.79
C THR A 157 -0.13 -16.51 -12.97
N GLY A 158 0.13 -15.80 -11.89
CA GLY A 158 0.95 -14.60 -11.97
C GLY A 158 1.41 -14.07 -10.64
N LEU A 159 2.42 -13.21 -10.71
CA LEU A 159 3.00 -12.49 -9.59
C LEU A 159 3.06 -10.98 -9.90
N PHE A 160 2.68 -10.19 -8.91
CA PHE A 160 2.88 -8.75 -8.87
C PHE A 160 3.53 -8.38 -7.55
N GLN A 161 4.54 -7.52 -7.59
CA GLN A 161 5.17 -6.92 -6.43
C GLN A 161 5.47 -5.45 -6.70
N GLU A 162 5.30 -4.61 -5.68
CA GLU A 162 5.62 -3.20 -5.71
C GLU A 162 6.27 -2.83 -4.37
N SER A 163 7.41 -2.14 -4.42
CA SER A 163 8.12 -1.64 -3.25
C SER A 163 8.46 -0.18 -3.45
N THR A 164 7.93 0.68 -2.59
CA THR A 164 8.25 2.10 -2.56
C THR A 164 8.98 2.42 -1.25
N ILE A 165 10.17 3.01 -1.34
CA ILE A 165 10.96 3.47 -0.19
C ILE A 165 11.25 4.96 -0.35
N SER A 166 11.10 5.72 0.73
CA SER A 166 11.48 7.13 0.76
C SER A 166 12.86 7.33 1.35
N HIS A 167 13.64 8.21 0.74
CA HIS A 167 14.95 8.66 1.20
C HIS A 167 14.94 10.16 1.40
N ARG A 168 15.67 10.62 2.42
CA ARG A 168 15.91 12.05 2.62
C ARG A 168 16.93 12.54 1.60
N THR A 169 16.67 13.71 1.01
CA THR A 169 17.64 14.44 0.19
C THR A 169 17.92 15.82 0.81
N ASP A 170 18.88 16.56 0.24
CA ASP A 170 19.18 17.93 0.67
C ASP A 170 18.00 18.89 0.44
N THR A 171 17.13 18.59 -0.53
CA THR A 171 16.06 19.48 -1.00
C THR A 171 14.65 18.92 -0.78
N GLY A 172 14.51 17.79 -0.07
CA GLY A 172 13.22 17.18 0.22
C GLY A 172 13.30 15.66 0.37
N LEU A 173 12.55 14.95 -0.46
CA LEU A 173 12.46 13.50 -0.47
C LEU A 173 12.71 12.93 -1.87
N GLU A 174 13.29 11.74 -1.91
CA GLU A 174 13.30 10.85 -3.05
C GLU A 174 12.42 9.64 -2.73
N LEU A 175 11.55 9.24 -3.65
CA LEU A 175 10.74 8.03 -3.58
C LEU A 175 11.29 7.06 -4.63
N PHE A 176 11.94 6.00 -4.19
CA PHE A 176 12.41 4.93 -5.06
C PHE A 176 11.37 3.83 -5.10
N ASP A 177 10.87 3.52 -6.29
CA ASP A 177 9.79 2.56 -6.51
C ASP A 177 10.21 1.46 -7.49
N VAL A 178 10.03 0.22 -7.08
CA VAL A 178 10.31 -0.98 -7.88
C VAL A 178 9.01 -1.73 -8.08
N ILE A 179 8.64 -1.97 -9.33
CA ILE A 179 7.43 -2.69 -9.70
C ILE A 179 7.83 -3.90 -10.55
N GLU A 180 7.51 -5.08 -10.04
CA GLU A 180 7.63 -6.35 -10.75
C GLU A 180 6.23 -6.86 -11.07
N CYS A 181 5.96 -7.09 -12.35
CA CYS A 181 4.69 -7.63 -12.81
C CYS A 181 5.00 -8.66 -13.88
N MET A 182 4.79 -9.93 -13.56
CA MET A 182 5.08 -11.05 -14.45
C MET A 182 6.53 -11.04 -14.94
N ASP A 183 6.74 -10.76 -16.22
CA ASP A 183 8.02 -10.75 -16.93
C ASP A 183 8.68 -9.36 -17.00
N ARG A 184 8.09 -8.36 -16.34
CA ARG A 184 8.53 -6.96 -16.40
C ARG A 184 8.91 -6.46 -15.01
N CYS A 185 10.10 -5.90 -14.91
CA CYS A 185 10.55 -5.12 -13.77
C CYS A 185 10.79 -3.67 -14.21
N THR A 186 10.21 -2.73 -13.50
CA THR A 186 10.44 -1.31 -13.70
C THR A 186 10.86 -0.64 -12.40
N GLU A 187 11.92 0.14 -12.45
CA GLU A 187 12.39 0.97 -11.35
C GLU A 187 12.16 2.43 -11.72
N VAL A 188 11.56 3.21 -10.82
CA VAL A 188 11.35 4.64 -11.00
C VAL A 188 11.81 5.38 -9.75
N THR A 189 12.59 6.44 -9.95
CA THR A 189 12.91 7.38 -8.89
C THR A 189 12.04 8.61 -9.07
N VAL A 190 11.35 9.03 -8.03
CA VAL A 190 10.52 10.24 -8.01
C VAL A 190 11.03 11.20 -6.95
N ASN A 191 11.50 12.37 -7.37
CA ASN A 191 11.93 13.42 -6.47
C ASN A 191 10.75 14.32 -6.10
N ALA A 192 10.59 14.58 -4.82
CA ALA A 192 9.71 15.59 -4.25
C ALA A 192 10.57 16.66 -3.57
N GLU A 193 10.85 17.74 -4.30
CA GLU A 193 11.59 18.89 -3.76
C GLU A 193 10.62 19.82 -3.04
N LEU A 194 10.94 20.18 -1.80
CA LEU A 194 10.12 21.07 -0.99
C LEU A 194 10.95 21.71 0.14
N ASP A 195 10.45 22.82 0.68
CA ASP A 195 10.96 23.36 1.94
C ASP A 195 10.26 22.67 3.13
N PRO A 196 10.97 21.92 3.99
CA PRO A 196 10.36 21.29 5.17
C PRO A 196 9.68 22.30 6.10
N GLY A 197 10.13 23.56 6.15
CA GLY A 197 9.52 24.63 6.95
C GLY A 197 8.13 25.05 6.45
N SER A 198 7.73 24.62 5.25
CA SER A 198 6.43 24.92 4.65
C SER A 198 5.36 23.86 4.93
N ILE A 199 5.67 22.85 5.76
CA ILE A 199 4.76 21.76 6.11
C ILE A 199 4.04 22.07 7.43
N ALA A 200 2.74 21.84 7.45
CA ALA A 200 1.91 21.98 8.64
C ALA A 200 1.05 20.74 8.89
N PHE A 201 1.32 20.05 9.99
CA PHE A 201 0.44 19.02 10.57
C PHE A 201 -0.44 19.65 11.66
N ASP A 202 -1.69 19.19 11.77
CA ASP A 202 -2.57 19.62 12.86
C ASP A 202 -2.39 18.79 14.13
N ARG A 203 -3.15 19.16 15.18
CA ARG A 203 -3.15 18.45 16.47
C ARG A 203 -3.55 16.97 16.38
N ASN A 204 -4.16 16.53 15.29
CA ASN A 204 -4.55 15.15 15.04
C ASN A 204 -3.56 14.41 14.12
N GLY A 205 -2.41 15.01 13.79
CA GLY A 205 -1.42 14.43 12.88
C GLY A 205 -1.83 14.49 11.42
N VAL A 206 -2.86 15.26 11.06
CA VAL A 206 -3.31 15.39 9.66
C VAL A 206 -2.47 16.46 8.97
N LEU A 207 -1.87 16.12 7.82
CA LEU A 207 -1.22 17.11 6.96
C LEU A 207 -2.28 18.11 6.46
N GLN A 208 -2.26 19.32 7.02
CA GLN A 208 -3.19 20.39 6.68
C GLN A 208 -2.63 21.33 5.63
N GLY A 209 -1.32 21.59 5.62
CA GLY A 209 -0.72 22.52 4.67
C GLY A 209 0.65 22.06 4.19
N ILE A 210 0.95 22.36 2.94
CA ILE A 210 2.27 22.19 2.36
C ILE A 210 2.53 23.32 1.36
N GLY A 211 3.75 23.87 1.38
CA GLY A 211 4.23 24.76 0.34
C GLY A 211 4.34 24.07 -1.02
N THR A 212 4.96 24.74 -1.98
CA THR A 212 5.17 24.16 -3.31
C THR A 212 6.10 22.96 -3.23
N VAL A 213 5.58 21.79 -3.61
CA VAL A 213 6.35 20.58 -3.88
C VAL A 213 6.55 20.46 -5.38
N ARG A 214 7.80 20.38 -5.84
CA ARG A 214 8.11 20.06 -7.23
C ARG A 214 8.33 18.56 -7.34
N VAL A 215 7.64 17.94 -8.28
CA VAL A 215 7.70 16.51 -8.54
C VAL A 215 8.42 16.29 -9.86
N SER A 216 9.50 15.52 -9.83
CA SER A 216 10.20 15.06 -11.04
C SER A 216 10.49 13.57 -10.93
N ALA A 217 10.71 12.92 -12.06
CA ALA A 217 11.09 11.50 -12.09
C ALA A 217 12.35 11.35 -12.95
N PRO A 218 13.55 11.58 -12.35
CA PRO A 218 14.80 11.70 -13.10
C PRO A 218 15.28 10.39 -13.73
N SER A 219 14.86 9.24 -13.20
CA SER A 219 15.27 7.92 -13.68
C SER A 219 14.10 6.97 -13.79
N PHE A 220 14.12 6.24 -14.91
CA PHE A 220 13.32 5.05 -15.11
C PHE A 220 14.16 3.98 -15.80
N VAL A 221 14.11 2.77 -15.25
CA VAL A 221 14.80 1.58 -15.75
C VAL A 221 13.74 0.51 -15.98
N GLU A 222 13.69 -0.06 -17.17
CA GLU A 222 12.84 -1.22 -17.49
C GLU A 222 13.73 -2.41 -17.83
N ASN A 223 13.60 -3.52 -17.10
CA ASN A 223 14.37 -4.74 -17.28
C ASN A 223 15.89 -4.47 -17.37
N GLY A 224 16.39 -3.59 -16.50
CA GLY A 224 17.80 -3.18 -16.45
C GLY A 224 18.22 -2.18 -17.53
N VAL A 225 17.31 -1.71 -18.37
CA VAL A 225 17.59 -0.73 -19.44
C VAL A 225 17.01 0.63 -19.08
N THR A 226 17.87 1.64 -18.96
CA THR A 226 17.43 3.03 -18.76
C THR A 226 16.68 3.52 -19.99
N THR A 227 15.47 4.05 -19.81
CA THR A 227 14.75 4.68 -20.92
C THR A 227 15.18 6.12 -21.12
N ALA A 228 15.30 6.55 -22.39
CA ALA A 228 15.64 7.93 -22.75
C ALA A 228 14.45 8.89 -22.77
N HIS A 229 13.23 8.42 -22.42
CA HIS A 229 12.03 9.22 -22.50
C HIS A 229 11.84 10.08 -21.25
N PRO A 230 11.41 11.35 -21.40
CA PRO A 230 11.12 12.18 -20.24
C PRO A 230 9.89 11.62 -19.50
N VAL A 231 10.10 11.21 -18.26
CA VAL A 231 9.01 10.86 -17.35
C VAL A 231 8.25 12.15 -16.99
N PRO A 232 6.91 12.14 -16.87
CA PRO A 232 6.15 13.33 -16.54
C PRO A 232 6.61 14.01 -15.24
N VAL A 233 6.59 15.35 -15.25
CA VAL A 233 6.87 16.19 -14.07
C VAL A 233 5.61 16.90 -13.61
N GLY A 234 5.59 17.33 -12.35
CA GLY A 234 4.44 18.00 -11.75
C GLY A 234 4.82 18.93 -10.62
N SER A 235 3.82 19.61 -10.08
CA SER A 235 3.96 20.29 -8.79
C SER A 235 2.61 20.36 -8.10
N PHE A 236 2.64 20.51 -6.79
CA PHE A 236 1.44 20.74 -6.01
C PHE A 236 1.75 21.56 -4.75
N SER A 237 0.71 22.15 -4.18
CA SER A 237 0.72 22.83 -2.89
C SER A 237 -0.70 22.81 -2.32
N GLY A 238 -0.88 23.20 -1.06
CA GLY A 238 -2.21 23.33 -0.51
C GLY A 238 -2.22 23.81 0.92
N THR A 239 -3.37 24.33 1.35
CA THR A 239 -3.58 24.86 2.71
C THR A 239 -4.63 24.10 3.50
N THR A 240 -5.20 23.05 2.90
CA THR A 240 -6.09 22.09 3.59
C THR A 240 -5.74 20.67 3.21
N ASN A 241 -6.03 19.71 4.09
CA ASN A 241 -5.78 18.28 3.84
C ASN A 241 -6.39 17.78 2.52
N SER A 242 -7.64 18.15 2.22
CA SER A 242 -8.32 17.73 1.00
C SER A 242 -7.69 18.31 -0.26
N GLN A 243 -7.26 19.58 -0.23
CA GLN A 243 -6.52 20.19 -1.34
C GLN A 243 -5.18 19.51 -1.56
N VAL A 244 -4.39 19.35 -0.49
CA VAL A 244 -3.07 18.71 -0.55
C VAL A 244 -3.19 17.29 -1.13
N THR A 245 -4.10 16.47 -0.60
CA THR A 245 -4.33 15.09 -1.06
C THR A 245 -4.73 15.08 -2.54
N ALA A 246 -5.70 15.91 -2.94
CA ALA A 246 -6.20 15.92 -4.31
C ALA A 246 -5.14 16.41 -5.31
N MET A 247 -4.36 17.42 -4.96
CA MET A 247 -3.33 17.97 -5.84
C MET A 247 -2.10 17.06 -5.92
N ALA A 248 -1.70 16.41 -4.82
CA ALA A 248 -0.64 15.40 -4.82
C ALA A 248 -1.01 14.22 -5.71
N VAL A 249 -2.23 13.66 -5.57
CA VAL A 249 -2.72 12.57 -6.43
C VAL A 249 -2.69 12.99 -7.91
N ARG A 250 -3.11 14.23 -8.22
CA ARG A 250 -3.03 14.77 -9.59
C ARG A 250 -1.60 14.90 -10.10
N ALA A 251 -0.64 15.25 -9.25
CA ALA A 251 0.77 15.38 -9.62
C ALA A 251 1.43 14.01 -9.88
N PHE A 252 1.09 12.97 -9.12
CA PHE A 252 1.62 11.61 -9.32
C PHE A 252 0.91 10.83 -10.43
N THR A 253 -0.34 11.17 -10.77
CA THR A 253 -1.14 10.46 -11.79
C THR A 253 -0.47 10.35 -13.17
N PRO A 254 0.18 11.39 -13.72
CA PRO A 254 0.89 11.27 -14.99
C PRO A 254 2.02 10.23 -14.96
N ILE A 255 2.83 10.20 -13.90
CA ILE A 255 3.92 9.22 -13.71
C ILE A 255 3.33 7.82 -13.66
N TRP A 256 2.28 7.63 -12.84
CA TRP A 256 1.56 6.36 -12.72
C TRP A 256 1.06 5.81 -14.05
N ARG A 257 0.36 6.66 -14.83
CA ARG A 257 -0.18 6.26 -16.14
C ARG A 257 0.92 5.90 -17.12
N TRP A 258 2.03 6.63 -17.05
CA TRP A 258 3.20 6.37 -17.86
C TRP A 258 3.77 4.99 -17.51
N VAL A 259 4.06 4.72 -16.23
CA VAL A 259 4.56 3.40 -15.76
C VAL A 259 3.57 2.27 -16.08
N SER A 260 2.27 2.48 -15.85
CA SER A 260 1.24 1.47 -16.16
C SER A 260 1.18 1.12 -17.65
N GLY A 261 1.42 2.10 -18.53
CA GLY A 261 1.48 1.88 -19.98
C GLY A 261 2.60 0.93 -20.36
N HIS A 262 3.74 1.00 -19.67
CA HIS A 262 4.87 0.10 -19.83
C HIS A 262 4.59 -1.33 -19.33
N HIS A 263 3.62 -1.51 -18.44
CA HIS A 263 3.13 -2.83 -18.02
C HIS A 263 1.96 -3.35 -18.87
N GLY A 264 1.64 -2.68 -19.99
CA GLY A 264 0.61 -3.10 -20.95
C GLY A 264 -0.81 -2.76 -20.53
N GLN A 265 -1.01 -1.83 -19.60
CA GLN A 265 -2.33 -1.50 -19.08
C GLN A 265 -2.84 -0.15 -19.59
N ALA A 266 -3.76 -0.20 -20.55
CA ALA A 266 -4.25 0.96 -21.29
C ALA A 266 -5.02 2.01 -20.44
N ARG A 267 -5.45 1.67 -19.22
CA ARG A 267 -6.27 2.56 -18.36
C ARG A 267 -5.56 3.02 -17.08
N GLY A 268 -4.25 2.80 -16.98
CA GLY A 268 -3.50 3.14 -15.78
C GLY A 268 -3.80 2.23 -14.60
N LEU A 269 -4.48 1.11 -14.76
CA LEU A 269 -4.92 0.25 -13.66
C LEU A 269 -3.82 -0.74 -13.25
N LEU A 270 -2.66 -0.26 -12.77
CA LEU A 270 -1.74 -1.16 -12.07
C LEU A 270 -2.55 -1.80 -10.95
N CYS A 271 -2.27 -3.06 -10.66
CA CYS A 271 -3.03 -3.87 -9.70
C CYS A 271 -3.11 -3.21 -8.31
N SER A 272 -2.35 -2.15 -8.08
CA SER A 272 -2.67 -1.03 -7.20
C SER A 272 -3.43 0.11 -7.93
N THR A 273 -4.77 0.14 -7.82
CA THR A 273 -5.55 1.40 -7.98
C THR A 273 -5.13 2.51 -7.00
N LEU A 274 -4.12 2.20 -6.20
CA LEU A 274 -3.61 2.92 -5.08
C LEU A 274 -2.26 3.55 -5.39
N TRP A 275 -1.63 3.36 -6.56
CA TRP A 275 -0.27 3.86 -6.77
C TRP A 275 -0.11 5.38 -6.52
N PRO A 276 -0.98 6.29 -7.03
CA PRO A 276 -0.88 7.70 -6.63
C PRO A 276 -1.20 7.94 -5.13
N PRO A 277 -2.26 7.34 -4.54
CA PRO A 277 -2.45 7.37 -3.08
C PRO A 277 -1.31 6.77 -2.23
N SER A 278 -0.61 5.74 -2.71
CA SER A 278 0.50 5.04 -2.05
C SER A 278 1.74 5.93 -2.05
N MET A 279 2.09 6.50 -3.20
CA MET A 279 3.15 7.51 -3.31
C MET A 279 2.88 8.69 -2.38
N TYR A 280 1.64 9.19 -2.36
CA TYR A 280 1.25 10.23 -1.41
C TYR A 280 1.39 9.78 0.05
N SER A 281 0.99 8.55 0.38
CA SER A 281 1.13 7.99 1.73
C SER A 281 2.59 7.91 2.17
N VAL A 282 3.47 7.35 1.34
CA VAL A 282 4.90 7.22 1.61
C VAL A 282 5.56 8.60 1.70
N LEU A 283 5.17 9.54 0.83
CA LEU A 283 5.62 10.93 0.93
C LEU A 283 5.28 11.54 2.29
N VAL A 284 4.01 11.48 2.73
CA VAL A 284 3.60 12.08 4.01
C VAL A 284 4.29 11.41 5.19
N GLN A 285 4.50 10.10 5.14
CA GLN A 285 5.28 9.37 6.15
C GLN A 285 6.74 9.83 6.19
N GLY A 286 7.40 9.94 5.04
CA GLY A 286 8.77 10.45 4.94
C GLY A 286 8.89 11.89 5.44
N LEU A 287 7.90 12.74 5.15
CA LEU A 287 7.84 14.11 5.67
C LEU A 287 7.69 14.15 7.18
N ALA A 288 6.83 13.28 7.74
CA ALA A 288 6.70 13.13 9.19
C ALA A 288 8.02 12.67 9.82
N GLN A 289 8.74 11.74 9.19
CA GLN A 289 10.06 11.32 9.65
C GLN A 289 11.08 12.47 9.62
N ILE A 290 11.13 13.27 8.55
CA ILE A 290 12.05 14.43 8.49
C ILE A 290 11.80 15.40 9.64
N LEU A 291 10.52 15.73 9.91
CA LEU A 291 10.16 16.72 10.91
C LEU A 291 10.24 16.20 12.34
N PHE A 292 9.97 14.90 12.54
CA PHE A 292 9.81 14.29 13.87
C PHE A 292 10.74 13.09 14.10
N HIS A 293 11.90 13.05 13.44
CA HIS A 293 12.85 11.92 13.45
C HIS A 293 13.24 11.36 14.84
N ASN A 294 13.19 12.18 15.90
CA ASN A 294 13.49 11.75 17.28
C ASN A 294 12.21 11.49 18.11
N ASN A 295 11.06 11.34 17.47
CA ASN A 295 9.78 11.14 18.14
C ASN A 295 8.90 10.20 17.33
N PHE A 296 9.20 8.90 17.45
CA PHE A 296 8.45 7.83 16.78
C PHE A 296 6.95 7.86 17.12
N THR A 297 6.59 8.24 18.35
CA THR A 297 5.18 8.40 18.75
C THR A 297 4.48 9.49 17.94
N TYR A 298 5.14 10.61 17.67
CA TYR A 298 4.57 11.68 16.85
C TYR A 298 4.53 11.31 15.37
N PHE A 299 5.52 10.55 14.87
CA PHE A 299 5.44 9.92 13.55
C PHE A 299 4.20 9.02 13.44
N GLN A 300 3.98 8.10 14.38
CA GLN A 300 2.79 7.24 14.40
C GLN A 300 1.49 8.06 14.48
N HIS A 301 1.49 9.17 15.21
CA HIS A 301 0.36 10.11 15.25
C HIS A 301 0.08 10.73 13.87
N CYS A 302 1.11 11.11 13.11
CA CYS A 302 0.95 11.59 11.73
C CYS A 302 0.44 10.49 10.78
N VAL A 303 0.91 9.25 10.95
CA VAL A 303 0.40 8.08 10.20
C VAL A 303 -1.09 7.85 10.49
N ALA A 304 -1.51 7.95 11.76
CA ALA A 304 -2.92 7.88 12.13
C ALA A 304 -3.75 8.99 11.46
N GLY A 305 -3.18 10.19 11.32
CA GLY A 305 -3.78 11.32 10.60
C GLY A 305 -4.10 11.01 9.13
N LEU A 306 -3.22 10.29 8.40
CA LEU A 306 -3.49 9.83 7.03
C LEU A 306 -4.73 8.91 6.94
N GLN A 307 -5.00 8.18 8.02
CA GLN A 307 -6.08 7.20 8.11
C GLN A 307 -7.38 7.78 8.71
N ARG A 308 -7.38 9.07 9.09
CA ARG A 308 -8.55 9.82 9.56
C ARG A 308 -8.92 10.93 8.59
N THR A 309 -9.92 10.69 7.73
CA THR A 309 -10.44 11.75 6.84
C THR A 309 -11.59 12.48 7.51
N THR A 310 -11.57 13.82 7.46
CA THR A 310 -12.57 14.69 8.11
C THR A 310 -12.86 14.36 9.58
N GLY A 311 -11.86 13.83 10.28
CA GLY A 311 -11.97 13.45 11.69
C GLY A 311 -12.63 12.10 11.96
N LYS A 312 -13.05 11.33 10.95
CA LYS A 312 -13.57 9.95 11.12
C LYS A 312 -12.49 8.92 10.83
N ALA A 313 -12.41 7.87 11.66
CA ALA A 313 -11.52 6.73 11.43
C ALA A 313 -11.97 5.91 10.20
N LYS A 314 -11.00 5.50 9.37
CA LYS A 314 -11.23 4.59 8.24
C LYS A 314 -10.92 3.13 8.55
N CYS A 315 -10.32 2.86 9.71
CA CYS A 315 -9.98 1.52 10.17
C CYS A 315 -10.11 1.46 11.69
N ILE A 316 -10.26 0.24 12.22
CA ILE A 316 -10.29 -0.03 13.66
C ILE A 316 -9.01 0.44 14.35
N GLY A 317 -7.87 0.37 13.66
CA GLY A 317 -6.57 0.80 14.17
C GLY A 317 -6.46 2.28 14.53
N CYS A 318 -7.35 3.13 13.99
CA CYS A 318 -7.29 4.57 14.23
C CYS A 318 -8.48 5.10 15.01
N VAL A 319 -9.32 4.24 15.60
CA VAL A 319 -10.40 4.68 16.50
C VAL A 319 -9.82 5.16 17.83
N ARG A 320 -10.49 6.13 18.47
CA ARG A 320 -10.06 6.75 19.73
C ARG A 320 -10.72 6.13 20.95
N SER A 321 -11.83 5.42 20.74
CA SER A 321 -12.56 4.76 21.80
C SER A 321 -13.36 3.59 21.25
N PHE A 322 -13.77 2.69 22.14
CA PHE A 322 -14.73 1.64 21.83
C PHE A 322 -16.04 2.23 21.29
N ASP A 323 -16.52 3.36 21.82
CA ASP A 323 -17.76 3.99 21.35
C ASP A 323 -17.63 4.50 19.90
N GLU A 324 -16.49 5.09 19.53
CA GLU A 324 -16.22 5.45 18.13
C GLU A 324 -16.18 4.17 17.27
N ALA A 325 -15.50 3.12 17.73
CA ALA A 325 -15.45 1.85 17.03
C ALA A 325 -16.84 1.23 16.81
N ALA A 326 -17.67 1.15 17.85
CA ALA A 326 -19.02 0.58 17.78
C ALA A 326 -19.96 1.42 16.90
N SER A 327 -19.73 2.72 16.78
CA SER A 327 -20.48 3.60 15.87
C SER A 327 -20.17 3.36 14.39
N ILE A 328 -18.98 2.83 14.07
CA ILE A 328 -18.50 2.57 12.71
C ILE A 328 -18.62 1.08 12.36
N PHE A 329 -18.37 0.20 13.33
CA PHE A 329 -18.32 -1.25 13.24
C PHE A 329 -19.23 -1.88 14.31
N PRO A 330 -20.54 -2.03 14.05
CA PRO A 330 -21.52 -2.41 15.08
C PRO A 330 -21.29 -3.77 15.76
N GLU A 331 -20.55 -4.68 15.12
CA GLU A 331 -20.23 -6.02 15.61
C GLU A 331 -18.88 -6.12 16.35
N VAL A 332 -18.20 -4.98 16.55
CA VAL A 332 -16.98 -4.93 17.35
C VAL A 332 -17.31 -5.24 18.82
N ARG A 333 -16.48 -6.07 19.45
CA ARG A 333 -16.62 -6.51 20.84
C ARG A 333 -15.50 -5.90 21.66
N ARG A 334 -15.73 -5.72 22.97
CA ARG A 334 -14.68 -5.23 23.87
C ARG A 334 -13.48 -6.16 23.91
N ASP A 335 -13.73 -7.47 23.84
CA ASP A 335 -12.68 -8.49 23.82
C ASP A 335 -11.84 -8.44 22.53
N ASP A 336 -12.29 -7.73 21.48
CA ASP A 336 -11.48 -7.49 20.29
C ASP A 336 -10.38 -6.42 20.55
N PHE A 337 -10.34 -5.78 21.72
CA PHE A 337 -9.33 -4.78 22.13
C PHE A 337 -8.34 -5.30 23.18
N ILE A 338 -8.39 -6.60 23.52
CA ILE A 338 -7.63 -7.22 24.62
C ILE A 338 -6.52 -8.12 24.08
#